data_AF-A0A167Z139-F1
#
_entry.id   AF-A0A167Z139-F1
#
_cell.length_a   1.000
_cell.length_b   1.000
_cell.length_c   1.000
_cell.angle_alpha   90.00
_cell.angle_beta   90.00
_cell.angle_gamma   90.00
#
_symmetry.space_group_name_H-M   'P 1'
#
loop_
_entity.id
_entity.type
_entity.pdbx_description
1 polymer ?
#
loop_
_entity_poly.entity_id
_entity_poly.type
_entity_poly.pdbx_seq_one_letter_code
_entity_poly.pdbx_strand_id
1 'polypeptide(L)'
;MSRNGPAVSEANVLVIFWLSKALVSRLAPKTPQILEALVSLVESPDAATSVASARHFALLIAPDHVLSPANGANVRLLAKQRVFSIVAPIISERVRAINSASANNPTESQAEAQSRSHVKTSLLASLIGLIAHIPSSILVSEISTLLPLFLQTLDLETLDSVKIKLTTLNTLSKFIEENGINLINEAGYIEGLVKRLLKVSTVARPYRKTSNPPRVRVQALRCLCLMAKTPAHATFSKKTSPLLPLRDVVIYGLMPALDDPKRDVRTLAVDARAAWYREIDHDDD
;
A
#
# COMPACT_ATOMS: atom_id res chain seq x y z
N MET A 1 17.35 10.32 28.47
CA MET A 1 18.35 10.61 27.43
C MET A 1 17.60 10.91 26.15
N SER A 2 17.48 12.19 25.80
CA SER A 2 16.65 12.66 24.69
C SER A 2 17.29 12.25 23.36
N ARG A 3 16.70 11.27 22.66
CA ARG A 3 17.06 10.91 21.27
C ARG A 3 16.49 11.96 20.29
N ASN A 4 16.69 13.24 20.54
CA ASN A 4 16.39 14.25 19.53
C ASN A 4 17.59 14.35 18.60
N GLY A 5 17.61 13.50 17.57
CA GLY A 5 18.49 13.71 16.42
C GLY A 5 18.21 15.10 15.82
N PRO A 6 19.21 15.79 15.27
CA PRO A 6 19.00 17.11 14.69
C PRO A 6 17.96 17.02 13.56
N ALA A 7 17.04 17.97 13.51
CA ALA A 7 16.10 18.10 12.39
C ALA A 7 16.91 18.27 11.09
N VAL A 8 16.70 17.36 10.14
CA VAL A 8 17.41 17.39 8.87
C VAL A 8 16.56 18.19 7.89
N SER A 9 17.13 19.24 7.29
CA SER A 9 16.40 20.01 6.28
C SER A 9 15.97 19.11 5.11
N GLU A 10 14.81 19.40 4.51
CA GLU A 10 14.28 18.61 3.38
C GLU A 10 15.28 18.55 2.21
N ALA A 11 16.01 19.64 1.97
CA ALA A 11 17.08 19.67 0.96
C ALA A 11 18.20 18.66 1.25
N ASN A 12 18.61 18.53 2.52
CA ASN A 12 19.63 17.56 2.90
C ASN A 12 19.11 16.13 2.75
N VAL A 13 17.86 15.87 3.13
CA VAL A 13 17.21 14.57 2.89
C VAL A 13 17.23 14.24 1.41
N LEU A 14 16.83 15.17 0.55
CA LEU A 14 16.83 14.99 -0.90
C LEU A 14 18.23 14.63 -1.44
N VAL A 15 19.26 15.35 -1.02
CA VAL A 15 20.66 15.07 -1.42
C VAL A 15 21.09 13.67 -0.97
N ILE A 16 20.79 13.28 0.27
CA ILE A 16 21.09 11.94 0.80
C ILE A 16 20.43 10.85 -0.07
N PHE A 17 19.16 11.04 -0.45
CA PHE A 17 18.44 10.07 -1.29
C PHE A 17 19.00 9.99 -2.71
N TRP A 18 19.43 11.10 -3.32
CA TRP A 18 20.08 11.09 -4.63
C TRP A 18 21.45 10.38 -4.61
N LEU A 19 22.27 10.67 -3.60
CA LEU A 19 23.54 9.97 -3.40
C LEU A 19 23.32 8.48 -3.19
N SER A 20 22.32 8.13 -2.37
CA SER A 20 21.94 6.75 -2.11
C SER A 20 21.46 6.05 -3.38
N LYS A 21 20.61 6.69 -4.19
CA LYS A 21 20.13 6.18 -5.48
C LYS A 21 21.30 5.81 -6.39
N ALA A 22 22.31 6.67 -6.51
CA ALA A 22 23.48 6.40 -7.35
C ALA A 22 24.27 5.16 -6.88
N LEU A 23 24.47 5.00 -5.57
CA LEU A 23 25.19 3.86 -4.98
C LEU A 23 24.40 2.55 -5.08
N VAL A 24 23.09 2.64 -4.80
CA VAL A 24 22.15 1.53 -4.84
C VAL A 24 21.95 1.01 -6.27
N SER A 25 21.85 1.92 -7.26
CA SER A 25 21.69 1.54 -8.67
C SER A 25 22.89 0.74 -9.21
N ARG A 26 24.07 0.96 -8.63
CA ARG A 26 25.31 0.22 -8.94
C ARG A 26 25.48 -1.07 -8.14
N LEU A 27 24.59 -1.35 -7.18
CA LEU A 27 24.74 -2.39 -6.15
C LEU A 27 26.11 -2.33 -5.45
N ALA A 28 26.48 -1.16 -4.93
CA ALA A 28 27.70 -1.02 -4.13
C ALA A 28 27.68 -2.00 -2.93
N PRO A 29 28.84 -2.51 -2.45
CA PRO A 29 28.89 -3.43 -1.32
C PRO A 29 28.21 -2.90 -0.05
N LYS A 30 28.23 -1.57 0.14
CA LYS A 30 27.60 -0.87 1.27
C LYS A 30 26.09 -0.63 1.11
N THR A 31 25.45 -1.17 0.07
CA THR A 31 24.02 -0.98 -0.22
C THR A 31 23.12 -1.35 0.98
N PRO A 32 23.31 -2.51 1.66
CA PRO A 32 22.47 -2.86 2.80
C PRO A 32 22.54 -1.83 3.93
N GLN A 33 23.74 -1.37 4.29
CA GLN A 33 23.94 -0.39 5.36
C GLN A 33 23.34 0.98 5.00
N ILE A 34 23.43 1.38 3.73
CA ILE A 34 22.80 2.62 3.25
C ILE A 34 21.28 2.51 3.37
N LEU A 35 20.69 1.41 2.92
CA LEU A 35 19.23 1.23 2.98
C LEU A 35 18.73 1.18 4.43
N GLU A 36 19.46 0.52 5.33
CA GLU A 36 19.14 0.51 6.77
C GLU A 36 19.22 1.91 7.38
N ALA A 37 20.24 2.70 7.02
CA ALA A 37 20.36 4.09 7.47
C ALA A 37 19.23 4.99 6.92
N LEU A 38 18.73 4.73 5.70
CA LEU A 38 17.58 5.44 5.17
C LEU A 38 16.28 5.06 5.89
N VAL A 39 16.12 3.79 6.29
CA VAL A 39 14.96 3.36 7.07
C VAL A 39 15.01 3.99 8.47
N SER A 40 16.17 4.02 9.13
CA SER A 40 16.29 4.68 10.43
C SER A 40 16.05 6.20 10.37
N LEU A 41 16.33 6.84 9.22
CA LEU A 41 15.97 8.24 8.98
C LEU A 41 14.44 8.45 8.92
N VAL A 42 13.68 7.47 8.42
CA VAL A 42 12.20 7.50 8.45
C VAL A 42 11.67 7.36 9.88
N GLU A 43 12.40 6.67 10.75
CA GLU A 43 12.08 6.52 12.17
C GLU A 43 12.50 7.72 13.03
N SER A 44 12.93 8.82 12.40
CA SER A 44 13.25 10.06 13.11
C SER A 44 12.06 10.54 13.95
N PRO A 45 12.28 11.02 15.19
CA PRO A 45 11.23 11.59 16.02
C PRO A 45 10.68 12.92 15.46
N ASP A 46 11.43 13.56 14.57
CA ASP A 46 10.97 14.74 13.86
C ASP A 46 10.04 14.34 12.70
N ALA A 47 8.76 14.73 12.81
CA ALA A 47 7.74 14.41 11.84
C ALA A 47 8.06 14.96 10.43
N ALA A 48 8.68 16.14 10.34
CA ALA A 48 9.04 16.73 9.05
C ALA A 48 10.10 15.87 8.33
N THR A 49 11.18 15.53 9.03
CA THR A 49 12.24 14.64 8.51
C THR A 49 11.69 13.25 8.16
N SER A 50 10.84 12.67 9.02
CA SER A 50 10.24 11.35 8.81
C SER A 50 9.37 11.31 7.53
N VAL A 51 8.46 12.28 7.39
CA VAL A 51 7.56 12.38 6.24
C VAL A 51 8.32 12.70 4.95
N ALA A 52 9.29 13.62 5.01
CA ALA A 52 10.15 13.94 3.87
C ALA A 52 10.91 12.70 3.41
N SER A 53 11.55 11.98 4.33
CA SER A 53 12.31 10.77 4.00
C SER A 53 11.43 9.71 3.36
N ALA A 54 10.23 9.48 3.92
CA ALA A 54 9.29 8.50 3.37
C ALA A 54 8.85 8.81 1.94
N ARG A 55 8.63 10.09 1.60
CA ARG A 55 8.25 10.52 0.24
C ARG A 55 9.35 10.22 -0.78
N HIS A 56 10.62 10.29 -0.38
CA HIS A 56 11.76 10.09 -1.26
C HIS A 56 12.15 8.61 -1.46
N PHE A 57 11.53 7.65 -0.76
CA PHE A 57 11.80 6.22 -1.02
C PHE A 57 11.46 5.79 -2.45
N ALA A 58 10.42 6.37 -3.05
CA ALA A 58 10.09 6.13 -4.45
C ALA A 58 11.26 6.53 -5.38
N LEU A 59 12.01 7.57 -5.04
CA LEU A 59 13.13 8.07 -5.84
C LEU A 59 14.22 7.01 -6.05
N LEU A 60 14.45 6.13 -5.07
CA LEU A 60 15.48 5.09 -5.11
C LEU A 60 15.31 4.13 -6.28
N ILE A 61 14.07 3.83 -6.66
CA ILE A 61 13.74 2.85 -7.70
C ILE A 61 13.10 3.49 -8.95
N ALA A 62 12.52 4.68 -8.81
CA ALA A 62 11.85 5.38 -9.90
C ALA A 62 12.82 5.60 -11.08
N PRO A 63 12.36 5.37 -12.33
CA PRO A 63 13.14 5.70 -13.51
C PRO A 63 13.44 7.21 -13.50
N ASP A 64 14.62 7.56 -13.98
CA ASP A 64 15.10 8.94 -13.99
C ASP A 64 15.85 9.21 -15.28
N HIS A 65 15.89 10.47 -15.69
CA HIS A 65 16.61 10.92 -16.88
C HIS A 65 18.10 11.00 -16.62
N VAL A 66 18.53 11.46 -15.43
CA VAL A 66 19.95 11.65 -15.11
C VAL A 66 20.66 10.31 -14.94
N LEU A 67 20.20 9.48 -14.00
CA LEU A 67 20.76 8.15 -13.74
C LEU A 67 20.13 7.08 -14.65
N SER A 68 20.34 7.23 -15.96
CA SER A 68 19.81 6.32 -16.98
C SER A 68 20.94 5.62 -17.77
N PRO A 69 20.72 4.38 -18.25
CA PRO A 69 21.65 3.72 -19.17
C PRO A 69 21.90 4.53 -20.45
N ALA A 70 20.92 5.32 -20.89
CA ALA A 70 21.04 6.21 -22.04
C ALA A 70 22.13 7.29 -21.86
N ASN A 71 22.35 7.73 -20.62
CA ASN A 71 23.41 8.69 -20.27
C ASN A 71 24.72 8.02 -19.84
N GLY A 72 24.87 6.71 -20.09
CA GLY A 72 26.06 5.95 -19.69
C GLY A 72 26.12 5.63 -18.19
N ALA A 73 25.02 5.81 -17.43
CA ALA A 73 24.98 5.42 -16.03
C ALA A 73 24.95 3.89 -15.88
N ASN A 74 25.82 3.34 -15.03
CA ASN A 74 25.86 1.92 -14.73
C ASN A 74 24.72 1.54 -13.77
N VAL A 75 23.56 1.20 -14.33
CA VAL A 75 22.37 0.74 -13.58
C VAL A 75 22.25 -0.78 -13.72
N ARG A 76 22.39 -1.50 -12.61
CA ARG A 76 22.26 -2.95 -12.60
C ARG A 76 20.78 -3.36 -12.66
N LEU A 77 20.48 -4.36 -13.50
CA LEU A 77 19.12 -4.85 -13.73
C LEU A 77 18.38 -5.23 -12.43
N LEU A 78 19.07 -5.92 -11.52
CA LEU A 78 18.51 -6.42 -10.26
C LEU A 78 18.49 -5.38 -9.13
N ALA A 79 18.87 -4.12 -9.38
CA ALA A 79 18.90 -3.09 -8.36
C ALA A 79 17.54 -2.93 -7.67
N LYS A 80 16.46 -2.90 -8.45
CA LYS A 80 15.08 -2.76 -7.94
C LYS A 80 14.69 -3.90 -7.01
N GLN A 81 14.93 -5.14 -7.46
CA GLN A 81 14.64 -6.34 -6.69
C GLN A 81 15.46 -6.39 -5.40
N ARG A 82 16.76 -6.06 -5.49
CA ARG A 82 17.66 -6.08 -4.33
C ARG A 82 17.24 -5.05 -3.28
N VAL A 83 16.89 -3.84 -3.67
CA VAL A 83 16.39 -2.81 -2.73
C VAL A 83 15.13 -3.29 -2.04
N PHE A 84 14.17 -3.80 -2.81
CA PHE A 84 12.91 -4.31 -2.26
C PHE A 84 13.14 -5.46 -1.28
N SER A 85 13.95 -6.45 -1.64
CA SER A 85 14.28 -7.61 -0.78
C SER A 85 14.94 -7.24 0.54
N ILE A 86 15.60 -6.08 0.61
CA ILE A 86 16.24 -5.59 1.84
C ILE A 86 15.24 -4.74 2.63
N VAL A 87 14.58 -3.78 1.98
CA VAL A 87 13.77 -2.77 2.65
C VAL A 87 12.43 -3.33 3.13
N ALA A 88 11.76 -4.18 2.33
CA ALA A 88 10.44 -4.72 2.67
C ALA A 88 10.41 -5.50 4.00
N PRO A 89 11.31 -6.47 4.27
CA PRO A 89 11.31 -7.19 5.54
C PRO A 89 11.64 -6.26 6.72
N ILE A 90 12.60 -5.35 6.58
CA ILE A 90 12.96 -4.39 7.63
C ILE A 90 11.73 -3.55 8.01
N ILE A 91 11.05 -2.94 7.03
CA ILE A 91 9.87 -2.12 7.31
C ILE A 91 8.75 -2.97 7.94
N SER A 92 8.51 -4.18 7.46
CA SER A 92 7.49 -5.08 8.00
C SER A 92 7.74 -5.39 9.48
N GLU A 93 8.98 -5.69 9.84
CA GLU A 93 9.40 -5.93 11.22
C GLU A 93 9.20 -4.69 12.10
N ARG A 94 9.62 -3.50 11.62
CA ARG A 94 9.46 -2.23 12.36
C ARG A 94 7.99 -1.88 12.59
N VAL A 95 7.14 -2.03 11.57
CA VAL A 95 5.70 -1.80 11.70
C VAL A 95 5.07 -2.79 12.68
N ARG A 96 5.48 -4.06 12.66
CA ARG A 96 5.02 -5.06 13.63
C ARG A 96 5.44 -4.71 15.06
N ALA A 97 6.68 -4.28 15.26
CA ALA A 97 7.17 -3.85 16.57
C ALA A 97 6.38 -2.65 17.11
N ILE A 98 6.05 -1.67 16.26
CA ILE A 98 5.21 -0.52 16.64
C ILE A 98 3.80 -0.98 17.03
N ASN A 99 3.19 -1.89 16.27
CA ASN A 99 1.86 -2.42 16.58
C ASN A 99 1.85 -3.18 17.92
N SER A 100 2.87 -4.00 18.20
CA SER A 100 3.01 -4.71 19.48
C SER A 100 3.25 -3.77 20.67
N ALA A 101 4.08 -2.74 20.49
CA ALA A 101 4.32 -1.74 21.53
C ALA A 101 3.04 -0.96 21.86
N SER A 102 2.20 -0.66 20.86
CA SER A 102 0.91 -0.01 21.06
C SER A 102 -0.09 -0.90 21.82
N ALA A 103 -0.03 -2.22 21.68
CA ALA A 103 -0.92 -3.15 22.37
C ALA A 103 -0.55 -3.34 23.86
N ASN A 104 0.76 -3.32 24.16
CA ASN A 104 1.26 -3.63 25.51
C ASN A 104 1.25 -2.42 26.47
N ASN A 105 1.19 -1.19 25.95
CA ASN A 105 1.22 0.03 26.77
C ASN A 105 0.01 0.94 26.48
N PRO A 106 -1.19 0.60 26.99
CA PRO A 106 -2.38 1.43 26.84
C PRO A 106 -2.32 2.75 27.63
N THR A 107 -1.37 2.92 28.55
CA THR A 107 -1.20 4.10 29.42
C THR A 107 -0.21 5.14 28.89
N GLU A 108 0.19 5.07 27.63
CA GLU A 108 1.17 6.00 27.07
C GLU A 108 0.68 7.44 26.96
N SER A 109 1.64 8.37 27.09
CA SER A 109 1.37 9.79 26.93
C SER A 109 0.90 10.10 25.49
N GLN A 110 -0.04 11.03 25.33
CA GLN A 110 -0.60 11.39 24.02
C GLN A 110 0.49 11.78 22.99
N ALA A 111 1.58 12.40 23.44
CA ALA A 111 2.72 12.76 22.60
C ALA A 111 3.48 11.54 22.05
N GLU A 112 3.64 10.47 22.83
CA GLU A 112 4.32 9.24 22.43
C GLU A 112 3.46 8.44 21.45
N ALA A 113 2.15 8.38 21.70
CA ALA A 113 1.19 7.77 20.79
C ALA A 113 1.16 8.47 19.42
N GLN A 114 1.16 9.81 19.41
CA GLN A 114 1.23 10.60 18.17
C GLN A 114 2.59 10.43 17.47
N SER A 115 3.69 10.35 18.23
CA SER A 115 5.01 10.07 17.69
C SER A 115 5.05 8.72 16.95
N ARG A 116 4.58 7.64 17.60
CA ARG A 116 4.54 6.32 16.95
C ARG A 116 3.59 6.26 15.76
N SER A 117 2.46 6.96 15.83
CA SER A 117 1.49 7.02 14.74
C SER A 117 2.07 7.66 13.47
N HIS A 118 2.82 8.76 13.60
CA HIS A 118 3.46 9.38 12.44
C HIS A 118 4.58 8.49 11.88
N VAL A 119 5.43 7.91 12.73
CA VAL A 119 6.50 6.99 12.28
C VAL A 119 5.91 5.80 11.53
N LYS A 120 4.84 5.18 12.06
CA LYS A 120 4.12 4.11 11.39
C LYS A 120 3.61 4.54 10.01
N THR A 121 2.99 5.72 9.94
CA THR A 121 2.46 6.26 8.68
C THR A 121 3.58 6.49 7.67
N SER A 122 4.72 7.04 8.10
CA SER A 122 5.90 7.27 7.25
C SER A 122 6.55 5.97 6.77
N LEU A 123 6.65 4.95 7.62
CA LEU A 123 7.16 3.62 7.25
C LEU A 123 6.25 2.93 6.21
N LEU A 124 4.93 3.03 6.38
CA LEU A 124 4.00 2.52 5.36
C LEU A 124 4.13 3.34 4.07
N ALA A 125 4.23 4.67 4.16
CA ALA A 125 4.40 5.54 3.00
C ALA A 125 5.67 5.20 2.19
N SER A 126 6.79 4.94 2.85
CA SER A 126 8.05 4.59 2.20
C SER A 126 7.96 3.26 1.45
N LEU A 127 7.36 2.24 2.07
CA LEU A 127 7.16 0.93 1.43
C LEU A 127 6.22 1.03 0.22
N ILE A 128 5.09 1.72 0.36
CA ILE A 128 4.14 1.90 -0.75
C ILE A 128 4.77 2.69 -1.90
N GLY A 129 5.55 3.72 -1.59
CA GLY A 129 6.30 4.49 -2.59
C GLY A 129 7.30 3.63 -3.36
N LEU A 130 7.96 2.69 -2.68
CA LEU A 130 8.87 1.73 -3.29
C LEU A 130 8.13 0.77 -4.24
N ILE A 131 7.04 0.18 -3.74
CA ILE A 131 6.22 -0.81 -4.44
C ILE A 131 5.60 -0.27 -5.72
N ALA A 132 5.29 1.03 -5.78
CA ALA A 132 4.71 1.66 -6.96
C ALA A 132 5.54 1.50 -8.25
N HIS A 133 6.85 1.24 -8.12
CA HIS A 133 7.80 1.11 -9.22
C HIS A 133 8.34 -0.32 -9.40
N ILE A 134 7.79 -1.29 -8.68
CA ILE A 134 8.21 -2.69 -8.70
C ILE A 134 7.25 -3.49 -9.59
N PRO A 135 7.76 -4.30 -10.53
CA PRO A 135 6.94 -5.23 -11.31
C PRO A 135 6.19 -6.23 -10.43
N SER A 136 4.97 -6.61 -10.84
CA SER A 136 4.15 -7.59 -10.12
C SER A 136 4.81 -8.94 -9.93
N SER A 137 5.66 -9.37 -10.85
CA SER A 137 6.41 -10.63 -10.76
C SER A 137 7.26 -10.74 -9.48
N ILE A 138 7.74 -9.60 -8.96
CA ILE A 138 8.47 -9.55 -7.68
C ILE A 138 7.50 -9.48 -6.49
N LEU A 139 6.33 -8.87 -6.68
CA LEU A 139 5.32 -8.78 -5.63
C LEU A 139 4.68 -10.14 -5.32
N VAL A 140 4.55 -11.02 -6.31
CA VAL A 140 3.98 -12.36 -6.15
C VAL A 140 4.73 -13.17 -5.08
N SER A 141 6.06 -13.12 -5.05
CA SER A 141 6.85 -13.90 -4.08
C SER A 141 6.74 -13.39 -2.63
N GLU A 142 6.35 -12.13 -2.45
CA GLU A 142 6.28 -11.46 -1.14
C GLU A 142 4.85 -11.06 -0.76
N ILE A 143 3.84 -11.56 -1.49
CA ILE A 143 2.47 -11.04 -1.36
C ILE A 143 1.89 -11.26 0.05
N SER A 144 2.20 -12.40 0.68
CA SER A 144 1.75 -12.75 2.03
C SER A 144 2.31 -11.81 3.10
N THR A 145 3.52 -11.26 2.90
CA THR A 145 4.14 -10.30 3.83
C THR A 145 3.65 -8.88 3.57
N LEU A 146 3.34 -8.53 2.32
CA LEU A 146 2.88 -7.20 1.91
C LEU A 146 1.39 -6.94 2.16
N LEU A 147 0.52 -7.94 2.00
CA LEU A 147 -0.92 -7.78 2.13
C LEU A 147 -1.33 -7.16 3.48
N PRO A 148 -0.84 -7.63 4.64
CA PRO A 148 -1.12 -6.99 5.93
C PRO A 148 -0.77 -5.49 5.97
N LEU A 149 0.31 -5.09 5.31
CA LEU A 149 0.80 -3.70 5.26
C LEU A 149 -0.08 -2.85 4.33
N PHE A 150 -0.51 -3.41 3.20
CA PHE A 150 -1.52 -2.78 2.34
C PHE A 150 -2.82 -2.57 3.08
N LEU A 151 -3.32 -3.60 3.77
CA LEU A 151 -4.55 -3.51 4.55
C LEU A 151 -4.43 -2.41 5.62
N GLN A 152 -3.34 -2.39 6.40
CA GLN A 152 -3.10 -1.33 7.39
C GLN A 152 -3.05 0.07 6.78
N THR A 153 -2.50 0.21 5.58
CA THR A 153 -2.48 1.49 4.85
C THR A 153 -3.88 1.97 4.48
N LEU A 154 -4.78 1.07 4.07
CA LEU A 154 -6.17 1.40 3.74
C LEU A 154 -6.97 1.89 4.97
N ASP A 155 -6.59 1.44 6.17
CA ASP A 155 -7.20 1.85 7.44
C ASP A 155 -6.77 3.23 7.94
N LEU A 156 -5.72 3.84 7.38
CA LEU A 156 -5.25 5.15 7.83
C LEU A 156 -6.33 6.21 7.60
N GLU A 157 -6.72 7.00 8.59
CA GLU A 157 -7.77 8.04 8.43
C GLU A 157 -7.20 9.46 8.36
N THR A 158 -5.88 9.60 8.22
CA THR A 158 -5.19 10.89 8.15
C THR A 158 -5.31 11.52 6.76
N LEU A 159 -5.41 12.86 6.69
CA LEU A 159 -5.51 13.58 5.41
C LEU A 159 -4.28 13.34 4.52
N ASP A 160 -3.10 13.20 5.12
CA ASP A 160 -1.84 12.94 4.41
C ASP A 160 -1.79 11.53 3.79
N SER A 161 -2.65 10.60 4.24
CA SER A 161 -2.68 9.23 3.74
C SER A 161 -3.33 9.07 2.37
N VAL A 162 -4.01 10.10 1.84
CA VAL A 162 -4.74 10.02 0.56
C VAL A 162 -3.84 9.55 -0.60
N LYS A 163 -2.66 10.14 -0.73
CA LYS A 163 -1.71 9.78 -1.81
C LYS A 163 -1.24 8.33 -1.66
N ILE A 164 -0.96 7.92 -0.42
CA ILE A 164 -0.49 6.57 -0.11
C ILE A 164 -1.58 5.55 -0.44
N LYS A 165 -2.82 5.78 0.01
CA LYS A 165 -3.98 4.93 -0.31
C LYS A 165 -4.20 4.79 -1.81
N LEU A 166 -4.14 5.90 -2.57
CA LEU A 166 -4.28 5.85 -4.02
C LEU A 166 -3.20 4.96 -4.66
N THR A 167 -1.94 5.14 -4.25
CA THR A 167 -0.84 4.30 -4.73
C THR A 167 -1.06 2.83 -4.38
N THR A 168 -1.45 2.52 -3.14
CA THR A 168 -1.78 1.16 -2.69
C THR A 168 -2.90 0.54 -3.52
N LEU A 169 -4.01 1.26 -3.73
CA LEU A 169 -5.15 0.78 -4.50
C LEU A 169 -4.81 0.59 -5.98
N ASN A 170 -4.00 1.48 -6.57
CA ASN A 170 -3.51 1.33 -7.94
C ASN A 170 -2.62 0.08 -8.09
N THR A 171 -1.71 -0.14 -7.15
CA THR A 171 -0.88 -1.35 -7.12
C THR A 171 -1.73 -2.60 -6.96
N LEU A 172 -2.69 -2.60 -6.04
CA LEU A 172 -3.62 -3.72 -5.84
C LEU A 172 -4.46 -3.99 -7.10
N SER A 173 -4.96 -2.95 -7.77
CA SER A 173 -5.71 -3.10 -9.02
C SER A 173 -4.88 -3.80 -10.09
N LYS A 174 -3.65 -3.34 -10.32
CA LYS A 174 -2.73 -3.96 -11.29
C LYS A 174 -2.39 -5.40 -10.90
N PHE A 175 -2.14 -5.64 -9.61
CA PHE A 175 -1.83 -6.97 -9.11
C PHE A 175 -3.00 -7.94 -9.34
N ILE A 176 -4.25 -7.52 -9.07
CA ILE A 176 -5.45 -8.31 -9.32
C ILE A 176 -5.66 -8.52 -10.82
N GLU A 177 -5.49 -7.49 -11.65
CA GLU A 177 -5.59 -7.59 -13.11
C GLU A 177 -4.60 -8.61 -13.69
N GLU A 178 -3.38 -8.68 -13.16
CA GLU A 178 -2.30 -9.53 -13.70
C GLU A 178 -2.25 -10.95 -13.10
N ASN A 179 -2.64 -11.13 -11.84
CA ASN A 179 -2.47 -12.40 -11.11
C ASN A 179 -3.78 -12.99 -10.58
N GLY A 180 -4.89 -12.26 -10.69
CA GLY A 180 -6.18 -12.64 -10.08
C GLY A 180 -6.18 -12.57 -8.56
N ILE A 181 -7.15 -13.26 -7.96
CA ILE A 181 -7.42 -13.21 -6.51
C ILE A 181 -6.90 -14.42 -5.73
N ASN A 182 -6.42 -15.47 -6.42
CA ASN A 182 -6.06 -16.74 -5.79
C ASN A 182 -4.93 -16.58 -4.77
N LEU A 183 -3.88 -15.83 -5.12
CA LEU A 183 -2.77 -15.55 -4.21
C LEU A 183 -3.21 -14.79 -2.94
N ILE A 184 -4.21 -13.90 -3.07
CA ILE A 184 -4.76 -13.15 -1.94
C ILE A 184 -5.61 -14.07 -1.05
N ASN A 185 -6.33 -15.02 -1.67
CA ASN A 185 -7.10 -16.04 -0.97
C ASN A 185 -6.21 -17.04 -0.23
N GLU A 186 -5.16 -17.56 -0.89
CA GLU A 186 -4.17 -18.47 -0.29
C GLU A 186 -3.45 -17.82 0.89
N ALA A 187 -3.17 -16.51 0.80
CA ALA A 187 -2.62 -15.74 1.91
C ALA A 187 -3.63 -15.48 3.05
N GLY A 188 -4.91 -15.81 2.88
CA GLY A 188 -5.95 -15.67 3.90
C GLY A 188 -6.46 -14.25 4.13
N TYR A 189 -6.21 -13.32 3.20
CA TYR A 189 -6.55 -11.90 3.37
C TYR A 189 -7.75 -11.42 2.55
N ILE A 190 -8.45 -12.32 1.85
CA ILE A 190 -9.53 -11.96 0.92
C ILE A 190 -10.70 -11.24 1.62
N GLU A 191 -11.21 -11.78 2.72
CA GLU A 191 -12.32 -11.18 3.47
C GLU A 191 -11.91 -9.83 4.08
N GLY A 192 -10.70 -9.75 4.65
CA GLY A 192 -10.15 -8.53 5.21
C GLY A 192 -9.99 -7.44 4.16
N LEU A 193 -9.53 -7.80 2.96
CA LEU A 193 -9.41 -6.89 1.82
C LEU A 193 -10.79 -6.38 1.39
N VAL A 194 -11.78 -7.26 1.19
CA VAL A 194 -13.13 -6.89 0.79
C VAL A 194 -13.75 -5.90 1.79
N LYS A 195 -13.72 -6.21 3.09
CA LYS A 195 -14.27 -5.33 4.13
C LYS A 195 -13.62 -3.94 4.11
N ARG A 196 -12.29 -3.87 3.93
CA ARG A 196 -11.56 -2.60 3.85
C ARG A 196 -11.85 -1.84 2.56
N LEU A 197 -11.95 -2.52 1.42
CA LEU A 197 -12.33 -1.88 0.16
C LEU A 197 -13.75 -1.29 0.24
N LEU A 198 -14.71 -2.01 0.83
CA LEU A 198 -16.06 -1.50 1.07
C LEU A 198 -16.04 -0.26 1.99
N LYS A 199 -15.31 -0.31 3.11
CA LYS A 199 -15.12 0.84 4.01
C LYS A 199 -14.50 2.03 3.27
N VAL A 200 -13.52 1.80 2.40
CA VAL A 200 -12.82 2.87 1.67
C VAL A 200 -13.69 3.44 0.55
N SER A 201 -14.53 2.61 -0.08
CA SER A 201 -15.41 3.00 -1.18
C SER A 201 -16.61 3.85 -0.79
N THR A 202 -16.92 3.94 0.51
CA THR A 202 -18.12 4.61 1.01
C THR A 202 -17.79 5.92 1.74
N VAL A 203 -18.79 6.79 1.83
CA VAL A 203 -18.71 8.04 2.61
C VAL A 203 -19.19 7.74 4.03
N ALA A 204 -18.36 8.07 5.03
CA ALA A 204 -18.79 8.03 6.42
C ALA A 204 -19.94 9.02 6.64
N ARG A 205 -21.07 8.56 7.18
CA ARG A 205 -22.24 9.38 7.52
C ARG A 205 -22.35 9.52 9.04
N PRO A 206 -22.55 10.74 9.60
CA PRO A 206 -22.57 12.05 8.93
C PRO A 206 -21.22 12.40 8.30
N TYR A 207 -21.22 13.26 7.28
CA TYR A 207 -20.02 13.61 6.52
C TYR A 207 -18.91 14.12 7.44
N ARG A 208 -17.84 13.32 7.57
CA ARG A 208 -16.64 13.70 8.34
C ARG A 208 -15.62 14.33 7.41
N LYS A 209 -14.88 15.32 7.91
CA LYS A 209 -13.70 15.87 7.21
C LYS A 209 -12.65 14.80 6.85
N THR A 210 -12.65 13.67 7.57
CA THR A 210 -11.78 12.51 7.36
C THR A 210 -12.32 11.49 6.34
N SER A 211 -13.44 11.78 5.67
CA SER A 211 -13.96 10.88 4.64
C SER A 211 -13.00 10.77 3.45
N ASN A 212 -12.84 9.55 2.92
CA ASN A 212 -11.98 9.33 1.77
C ASN A 212 -12.44 10.19 0.57
N PRO A 213 -11.53 10.89 -0.12
CA PRO A 213 -11.90 11.73 -1.25
C PRO A 213 -12.43 10.86 -2.42
N PRO A 214 -13.23 11.43 -3.34
CA PRO A 214 -13.87 10.67 -4.40
C PRO A 214 -12.92 9.79 -5.22
N ARG A 215 -11.70 10.29 -5.53
CA ARG A 215 -10.68 9.53 -6.26
C ARG A 215 -10.27 8.22 -5.57
N VAL A 216 -10.16 8.24 -4.24
CA VAL A 216 -9.84 7.05 -3.45
C VAL A 216 -11.02 6.07 -3.47
N ARG A 217 -12.24 6.58 -3.36
CA ARG A 217 -13.46 5.76 -3.40
C ARG A 217 -13.63 5.06 -4.75
N VAL A 218 -13.44 5.80 -5.85
CA VAL A 218 -13.43 5.25 -7.22
C VAL A 218 -12.40 4.13 -7.34
N GLN A 219 -11.15 4.34 -6.89
CA GLN A 219 -10.14 3.29 -7.03
C GLN A 219 -10.45 2.05 -6.18
N ALA A 220 -11.05 2.21 -5.00
CA ALA A 220 -11.50 1.08 -4.19
C ALA A 220 -12.63 0.28 -4.86
N LEU A 221 -13.60 0.97 -5.49
CA LEU A 221 -14.64 0.33 -6.30
C LEU A 221 -14.06 -0.38 -7.52
N ARG A 222 -13.01 0.18 -8.13
CA ARG A 222 -12.30 -0.47 -9.24
C ARG A 222 -11.70 -1.79 -8.78
N CYS A 223 -11.01 -1.83 -7.64
CA CYS A 223 -10.52 -3.08 -7.06
C CYS A 223 -11.65 -4.10 -6.86
N LEU A 224 -12.78 -3.70 -6.25
CA LEU A 224 -13.93 -4.59 -6.06
C LEU A 224 -14.50 -5.11 -7.39
N CYS A 225 -14.62 -4.25 -8.40
CA CYS A 225 -15.07 -4.65 -9.73
C CYS A 225 -14.10 -5.65 -10.39
N LEU A 226 -12.79 -5.42 -10.26
CA LEU A 226 -11.75 -6.30 -10.79
C LEU A 226 -11.74 -7.66 -10.09
N MET A 227 -11.98 -7.69 -8.78
CA MET A 227 -12.06 -8.96 -8.04
C MET A 227 -13.17 -9.86 -8.60
N ALA A 228 -14.32 -9.31 -8.98
CA ALA A 228 -15.40 -10.07 -9.60
C ALA A 228 -15.11 -10.43 -11.06
N LYS A 229 -14.56 -9.48 -11.84
CA LYS A 229 -14.33 -9.66 -13.28
C LYS A 229 -13.14 -10.52 -13.63
N THR A 230 -12.14 -10.59 -12.77
CA THR A 230 -10.93 -11.37 -13.07
C THR A 230 -11.32 -12.82 -12.87
N PRO A 231 -11.51 -13.60 -13.97
CA PRO A 231 -11.76 -15.02 -13.81
C PRO A 231 -10.59 -15.56 -13.01
N ALA A 232 -10.87 -16.42 -12.05
CA ALA A 232 -9.82 -17.18 -11.40
C ALA A 232 -9.15 -18.04 -12.48
N HIS A 233 -8.14 -17.47 -13.13
CA HIS A 233 -7.46 -18.11 -14.23
C HIS A 233 -6.85 -19.40 -13.70
N ALA A 234 -7.34 -20.50 -14.28
CA ALA A 234 -6.83 -21.85 -14.17
C ALA A 234 -6.99 -22.52 -12.79
N THR A 235 -7.66 -23.68 -12.81
CA THR A 235 -7.68 -24.70 -11.73
C THR A 235 -8.54 -24.46 -10.49
N PHE A 236 -9.75 -23.90 -10.62
CA PHE A 236 -10.82 -24.41 -9.76
C PHE A 236 -11.24 -25.79 -10.27
N SER A 237 -10.48 -26.80 -9.86
CA SER A 237 -10.96 -28.17 -9.84
C SER A 237 -12.15 -28.22 -8.88
N LYS A 238 -13.37 -28.01 -9.39
CA LYS A 238 -14.65 -28.28 -8.72
C LYS A 238 -14.85 -27.63 -7.33
N LYS A 239 -14.07 -26.60 -6.97
CA LYS A 239 -14.23 -25.85 -5.72
C LYS A 239 -14.81 -24.49 -6.03
N THR A 240 -15.98 -24.24 -5.46
CA THR A 240 -16.70 -22.98 -5.36
C THR A 240 -15.76 -21.78 -5.26
N SER A 241 -16.01 -20.73 -6.05
CA SER A 241 -15.22 -19.49 -6.03
C SER A 241 -15.06 -18.98 -4.58
N PRO A 242 -13.85 -18.58 -4.15
CA PRO A 242 -13.60 -18.07 -2.80
C PRO A 242 -14.34 -16.75 -2.53
N LEU A 243 -14.90 -16.12 -3.57
CA LEU A 243 -15.72 -14.93 -3.45
C LEU A 243 -17.19 -15.23 -3.15
N LEU A 244 -17.67 -16.46 -3.38
CA LEU A 244 -19.08 -16.79 -3.21
C LEU A 244 -19.59 -16.49 -1.78
N PRO A 245 -18.88 -16.85 -0.69
CA PRO A 245 -19.31 -16.52 0.67
C PRO A 245 -19.33 -15.00 0.95
N LEU A 246 -18.62 -14.21 0.15
CA LEU A 246 -18.50 -12.76 0.29
C LEU A 246 -19.48 -11.99 -0.60
N ARG A 247 -20.20 -12.68 -1.49
CA ARG A 247 -21.08 -12.07 -2.51
C ARG A 247 -22.08 -11.11 -1.89
N ASP A 248 -22.89 -11.61 -0.98
CA ASP A 248 -23.96 -10.81 -0.37
C ASP A 248 -23.39 -9.67 0.47
N VAL A 249 -22.28 -9.92 1.18
CA VAL A 249 -21.56 -8.88 1.94
C VAL A 249 -21.14 -7.73 1.02
N VAL A 250 -20.67 -8.02 -0.19
CA VAL A 250 -20.29 -6.99 -1.16
C VAL A 250 -21.49 -6.30 -1.77
N ILE A 251 -22.50 -7.05 -2.21
CA ILE A 251 -23.70 -6.47 -2.83
C ILE A 251 -24.41 -5.51 -1.88
N TYR A 252 -24.62 -5.91 -0.63
CA TYR A 252 -25.22 -5.03 0.38
C TYR A 252 -24.24 -3.92 0.81
N GLY A 253 -22.95 -4.23 0.93
CA GLY A 253 -21.91 -3.27 1.28
C GLY A 253 -21.71 -2.15 0.24
N LEU A 254 -22.06 -2.39 -1.03
CA LEU A 254 -21.99 -1.40 -2.10
C LEU A 254 -23.19 -0.43 -2.11
N MET A 255 -24.29 -0.74 -1.42
CA MET A 255 -25.49 0.11 -1.40
C MET A 255 -25.19 1.57 -1.04
N PRO A 256 -24.37 1.90 -0.01
CA PRO A 256 -24.08 3.29 0.32
C PRO A 256 -23.28 4.04 -0.76
N ALA A 257 -22.54 3.34 -1.62
CA ALA A 257 -21.79 3.93 -2.73
C ALA A 257 -22.67 4.26 -3.95
N LEU A 258 -23.86 3.63 -4.07
CA LEU A 258 -24.85 3.95 -5.10
C LEU A 258 -25.49 5.33 -4.89
N ASP A 259 -25.58 5.77 -3.62
CA ASP A 259 -26.06 7.09 -3.22
C ASP A 259 -24.91 8.09 -2.95
N ASP A 260 -23.75 7.89 -3.59
CA ASP A 260 -22.61 8.80 -3.43
C ASP A 260 -22.88 10.17 -4.09
N PRO A 261 -22.49 11.30 -3.47
CA PRO A 261 -22.69 12.63 -4.05
C PRO A 261 -21.95 12.84 -5.38
N LYS A 262 -20.97 12.00 -5.73
CA LYS A 262 -20.20 12.10 -6.98
C LYS A 262 -20.64 11.07 -8.00
N ARG A 263 -20.93 11.55 -9.22
CA ARG A 263 -21.38 10.72 -10.35
C ARG A 263 -20.41 9.58 -10.65
N ASP A 264 -19.12 9.86 -10.72
CA ASP A 264 -18.11 8.84 -11.09
C ASP A 264 -18.07 7.68 -10.08
N VAL A 265 -18.29 7.96 -8.80
CA VAL A 265 -18.37 6.94 -7.75
C VAL A 265 -19.62 6.09 -7.96
N ARG A 266 -20.78 6.72 -8.22
CA ARG A 266 -22.03 6.00 -8.48
C ARG A 266 -21.95 5.12 -9.72
N THR A 267 -21.40 5.62 -10.82
CA THR A 267 -21.20 4.84 -12.06
C THR A 267 -20.41 3.58 -11.77
N LEU A 268 -19.25 3.71 -11.12
CA LEU A 268 -18.40 2.56 -10.86
C LEU A 268 -18.98 1.63 -9.78
N ALA A 269 -19.78 2.15 -8.84
CA ALA A 269 -20.50 1.32 -7.87
C ALA A 269 -21.58 0.47 -8.54
N VAL A 270 -22.29 1.02 -9.54
CA VAL A 270 -23.23 0.26 -10.37
C VAL A 270 -22.49 -0.83 -11.16
N ASP A 271 -21.38 -0.48 -11.81
CA ASP A 271 -20.57 -1.45 -12.58
C ASP A 271 -20.01 -2.58 -11.69
N ALA A 272 -19.50 -2.23 -10.51
CA ALA A 272 -19.00 -3.19 -9.54
C ALA A 272 -20.14 -4.11 -9.10
N ARG A 273 -21.28 -3.56 -8.67
CA ARG A 273 -22.42 -4.35 -8.20
C ARG A 273 -22.94 -5.28 -9.31
N ALA A 274 -23.05 -4.80 -10.55
CA ALA A 274 -23.46 -5.61 -11.69
C ALA A 274 -22.47 -6.76 -11.99
N ALA A 275 -21.17 -6.52 -11.87
CA ALA A 275 -20.16 -7.57 -12.01
C ALA A 275 -20.28 -8.65 -10.91
N TRP A 276 -20.54 -8.25 -9.66
CA TRP A 276 -20.73 -9.19 -8.56
C TRP A 276 -22.00 -10.03 -8.68
N TYR A 277 -23.07 -9.49 -9.27
CA TYR A 277 -24.21 -10.32 -9.67
C TYR A 277 -23.80 -11.29 -10.78
N ARG A 278 -23.31 -10.79 -11.92
CA ARG A 278 -23.08 -11.64 -13.11
C ARG A 278 -22.03 -12.74 -12.94
N GLU A 279 -20.90 -12.41 -12.33
CA GLU A 279 -19.69 -13.25 -12.37
C GLU A 279 -19.55 -14.17 -11.14
N ILE A 280 -20.36 -13.95 -10.10
CA ILE A 280 -20.28 -14.67 -8.82
C ILE A 280 -21.68 -15.21 -8.47
N ASP A 281 -22.47 -15.57 -9.48
CA ASP A 281 -23.74 -16.25 -9.26
C ASP A 281 -23.53 -17.75 -8.97
N HIS A 282 -24.44 -18.28 -8.17
CA HIS A 282 -24.59 -19.70 -7.95
C HIS A 282 -24.97 -20.37 -9.28
N ASP A 283 -24.19 -21.34 -9.74
CA ASP A 283 -24.73 -22.41 -10.57
C ASP A 283 -25.67 -23.25 -9.67
N ASP A 284 -26.85 -22.71 -9.35
CA ASP A 284 -27.96 -23.47 -8.79
C ASP A 284 -28.86 -23.87 -9.98
N ASP A 285 -28.58 -25.03 -10.57
CA ASP A 285 -29.63 -25.90 -11.14
C ASP A 285 -30.26 -26.71 -9.99
#